data_AF-A0A819NS90-F1
#
_entry.id   AF-A0A819NS90-F1
#
_cell.length_a   1.000
_cell.length_b   1.000
_cell.length_c   1.000
_cell.angle_alpha   90.00
_cell.angle_beta   90.00
_cell.angle_gamma   90.00
#
_symmetry.space_group_name_H-M   'P 1'
#
loop_
_entity.id
_entity.type
_entity.pdbx_description
1 polymer ?
#
loop_
_entity_poly.entity_id
_entity_poly.type
_entity_poly.pdbx_seq_one_letter_code
_entity_poly.pdbx_strand_id
1 'polypeptide(L)'
;MVNSTITVDVVFNLFSFIIDTISFFVCLILLSAIIYRFIEIKYKRGQLRIDIPLILTINIICSISIKTILQIIHVTIPALMKDFQIITDFQETSFSRFRAYIFLSMVGVLYWSYSLVAFFRFTRVIYSTKLWLRRSSFYVYVLIPCQYIFVFISLLPLLVIFNSLHLIPNEPYCGISFTEIYTTFYASIINSMLPLSIISIFYVCIFRKMRETAAIRQEQELDRRDYIVIRRMLYTIATLSTLSIPYTIVHILSIITNQNGSIFYRIQWFSSSVCSCLFSLTLPLINTQLSSFLRSNRLMPVNHQA
;
A
#
# COMPACT_ATOMS: atom_id res chain seq x y z
N MET A 1 -9.00 11.79 -36.21
CA MET A 1 -8.17 11.46 -35.04
C MET A 1 -8.89 11.58 -33.69
N VAL A 2 -10.07 12.20 -33.59
CA VAL A 2 -10.80 12.35 -32.30
C VAL A 2 -11.40 11.03 -31.78
N ASN A 3 -11.79 10.10 -32.66
CA ASN A 3 -12.43 8.86 -32.22
C ASN A 3 -11.47 7.83 -31.62
N SER A 4 -10.18 7.82 -32.01
CA SER A 4 -9.23 6.80 -31.56
C SER A 4 -8.70 7.05 -30.14
N THR A 5 -8.62 8.32 -29.70
CA THR A 5 -8.18 8.65 -28.33
C THR A 5 -9.27 8.32 -27.32
N ILE A 6 -10.53 8.63 -27.64
CA ILE A 6 -11.71 8.32 -26.80
C ILE A 6 -11.80 6.81 -26.53
N THR A 7 -11.54 5.97 -27.53
CA THR A 7 -11.58 4.51 -27.36
C THR A 7 -10.51 3.99 -26.41
N VAL A 8 -9.30 4.56 -26.41
CA VAL A 8 -8.20 4.12 -25.53
C VAL A 8 -8.48 4.52 -24.08
N ASP A 9 -8.99 5.73 -23.92
CA ASP A 9 -9.35 6.37 -22.67
C ASP A 9 -10.44 5.59 -21.90
N VAL A 10 -11.52 5.20 -22.60
CA VAL A 10 -12.59 4.35 -22.06
C VAL A 10 -12.03 2.99 -21.61
N VAL A 11 -11.16 2.39 -22.43
CA VAL A 11 -10.59 1.07 -22.17
C VAL A 11 -9.74 1.07 -20.90
N PHE A 12 -8.89 2.08 -20.69
CA PHE A 12 -8.08 2.20 -19.47
C PHE A 12 -8.95 2.33 -18.21
N ASN A 13 -9.99 3.16 -18.25
CA ASN A 13 -10.87 3.36 -17.10
C ASN A 13 -11.72 2.12 -16.80
N LEU A 14 -12.21 1.43 -17.83
CA LEU A 14 -12.96 0.18 -17.66
C LEU A 14 -12.07 -0.91 -17.06
N PHE A 15 -10.84 -1.06 -17.55
CA PHE A 15 -9.90 -2.02 -16.96
C PHE A 15 -9.52 -1.64 -15.53
N SER A 16 -9.27 -0.36 -15.26
CA SER A 16 -9.01 0.12 -13.89
C SER A 16 -10.17 -0.22 -12.96
N PHE A 17 -11.42 -0.03 -13.39
CA PHE A 17 -12.62 -0.40 -12.64
C PHE A 17 -12.69 -1.89 -12.34
N ILE A 18 -12.47 -2.74 -13.35
CA ILE A 18 -12.49 -4.20 -13.20
C ILE A 18 -11.39 -4.64 -12.22
N ILE A 19 -10.17 -4.11 -12.36
CA ILE A 19 -9.02 -4.48 -11.53
C ILE A 19 -9.22 -4.02 -10.09
N ASP A 20 -9.71 -2.79 -9.85
CA ASP A 20 -10.00 -2.30 -8.51
C ASP A 20 -11.10 -3.12 -7.84
N THR A 21 -12.14 -3.49 -8.60
CA THR A 21 -13.24 -4.35 -8.13
C THR A 21 -12.71 -5.73 -7.74
N ILE A 22 -11.89 -6.36 -8.59
CA ILE A 22 -11.22 -7.64 -8.28
C ILE A 22 -10.36 -7.50 -7.03
N SER A 23 -9.53 -6.45 -6.94
CA SER A 23 -8.68 -6.21 -5.77
C SER A 23 -9.51 -6.09 -4.50
N PHE A 24 -10.63 -5.36 -4.54
CA PHE A 24 -11.54 -5.22 -3.42
C PHE A 24 -12.13 -6.56 -2.99
N PHE A 25 -12.65 -7.37 -3.93
CA PHE A 25 -13.18 -8.70 -3.61
C PHE A 25 -12.11 -9.64 -3.06
N VAL A 26 -10.88 -9.63 -3.61
CA VAL A 26 -9.76 -10.41 -3.07
C VAL A 26 -9.46 -10.01 -1.63
N CYS A 27 -9.39 -8.70 -1.34
CA CYS A 27 -9.21 -8.22 0.02
C CYS A 27 -10.33 -8.65 0.96
N LEU A 28 -11.60 -8.59 0.53
CA LEU A 28 -12.74 -9.06 1.31
C LEU A 28 -12.65 -10.57 1.59
N ILE A 29 -12.37 -11.39 0.58
CA ILE A 29 -12.22 -12.84 0.75
C ILE A 29 -11.10 -13.15 1.75
N LEU A 30 -9.96 -12.48 1.64
CA LEU A 30 -8.85 -12.64 2.58
C LEU A 30 -9.24 -12.22 4.00
N LEU A 31 -9.92 -11.09 4.16
CA LEU A 31 -10.37 -10.59 5.46
C LEU A 31 -11.39 -11.54 6.09
N SER A 32 -12.38 -11.99 5.32
CA SER A 32 -13.38 -12.99 5.74
C SER A 32 -12.72 -14.30 6.15
N ALA A 33 -11.73 -14.79 5.39
CA ALA A 33 -10.99 -16.00 5.73
C ALA A 33 -10.18 -15.83 7.03
N ILE A 34 -9.56 -14.66 7.24
CA ILE A 34 -8.85 -14.33 8.48
C ILE A 34 -9.82 -14.30 9.67
N ILE A 35 -10.97 -13.63 9.54
CA ILE A 35 -12.01 -13.54 10.58
C ILE A 35 -12.56 -14.93 10.92
N TYR A 36 -12.89 -15.73 9.91
CA TYR A 36 -13.38 -17.09 10.10
C TYR A 36 -12.38 -17.94 10.90
N ARG A 37 -11.09 -17.92 10.50
CA ARG A 37 -10.03 -18.63 11.22
C ARG A 37 -9.84 -18.10 12.65
N PHE A 38 -9.98 -16.80 12.89
CA PHE A 38 -9.94 -16.25 14.23
C PHE A 38 -11.06 -16.79 15.11
N ILE A 39 -12.30 -16.83 14.60
CA ILE A 39 -13.46 -17.38 15.30
C ILE A 39 -13.24 -18.87 15.61
N GLU A 40 -12.80 -19.64 14.62
CA GLU A 40 -12.52 -21.07 14.76
C GLU A 40 -11.47 -21.34 15.87
N ILE A 41 -10.36 -20.61 15.87
CA ILE A 41 -9.29 -20.77 16.85
C ILE A 41 -9.77 -20.37 18.24
N LYS A 42 -10.50 -19.25 18.35
CA LYS A 42 -11.05 -18.78 19.63
C LYS A 42 -11.98 -19.82 20.24
N TYR A 43 -12.85 -20.42 19.42
CA TYR A 43 -13.78 -21.45 19.86
C TYR A 43 -13.08 -22.76 20.28
N LYS A 44 -12.08 -23.21 19.51
CA LYS A 44 -11.40 -24.50 19.78
C LYS A 44 -10.35 -24.45 20.90
N ARG A 45 -9.72 -23.31 21.16
CA ARG A 45 -8.51 -23.25 22.01
C ARG A 45 -8.59 -22.29 23.20
N GLY A 46 -9.61 -21.43 23.29
CA GLY A 46 -9.80 -20.48 24.40
C GLY A 46 -8.77 -19.33 24.47
N GLN A 47 -7.51 -19.54 24.05
CA GLN A 47 -6.48 -18.51 23.96
C GLN A 47 -5.99 -18.32 22.53
N LEU A 48 -6.12 -17.09 22.04
CA LEU A 48 -5.65 -16.65 20.75
C LEU A 48 -4.45 -15.71 20.95
N ARG A 49 -3.25 -16.16 20.59
CA ARG A 49 -2.09 -15.27 20.46
C ARG A 49 -2.03 -14.74 19.04
N ILE A 50 -2.28 -13.45 18.88
CA ILE A 50 -2.19 -12.78 17.59
C ILE A 50 -0.75 -12.31 17.36
N ASP A 51 -0.13 -12.85 16.33
CA ASP A 51 1.21 -12.48 15.90
C ASP A 51 1.23 -11.09 15.24
N ILE A 52 2.26 -10.28 15.52
CA ILE A 52 2.40 -8.92 14.98
C ILE A 52 2.35 -8.88 13.44
N PRO A 53 3.02 -9.76 12.68
CA PRO A 53 2.93 -9.72 11.22
C PRO A 53 1.52 -9.97 10.70
N LEU A 54 0.68 -10.74 11.43
CA LEU A 54 -0.72 -10.91 11.06
C LEU A 54 -1.50 -9.60 11.24
N ILE A 55 -1.30 -8.88 12.35
CA ILE A 55 -1.89 -7.56 12.60
C ILE A 55 -1.51 -6.57 11.50
N LEU A 56 -0.22 -6.49 11.18
CA LEU A 56 0.27 -5.60 10.12
C LEU A 56 -0.28 -6.00 8.73
N THR A 57 -0.48 -7.29 8.49
CA THR A 57 -1.08 -7.78 7.24
C THR A 57 -2.55 -7.41 7.15
N ILE A 58 -3.31 -7.52 8.24
CA ILE A 58 -4.70 -7.05 8.31
C ILE A 58 -4.76 -5.55 8.06
N ASN A 59 -3.86 -4.77 8.67
CA ASN A 59 -3.77 -3.33 8.43
C ASN A 59 -3.53 -2.99 6.95
N ILE A 60 -2.62 -3.72 6.29
CA ILE A 60 -2.37 -3.58 4.85
C ILE A 60 -3.62 -3.94 4.02
N ILE A 61 -4.27 -5.08 4.31
CA ILE A 61 -5.49 -5.50 3.59
C ILE A 61 -6.59 -4.45 3.74
N CYS A 62 -6.85 -3.98 4.96
CA CYS A 62 -7.83 -2.93 5.22
C CYS A 62 -7.48 -1.62 4.49
N SER A 63 -6.21 -1.22 4.51
CA SER A 63 -5.74 -0.04 3.80
C SER A 63 -5.93 -0.16 2.30
N ILE A 64 -5.65 -1.33 1.71
CA ILE A 64 -5.90 -1.59 0.29
C ILE A 64 -7.39 -1.51 -0.01
N SER A 65 -8.26 -2.17 0.77
CA SER A 65 -9.71 -2.11 0.58
C SER A 65 -10.25 -0.68 0.59
N ILE A 66 -9.85 0.12 1.59
CA ILE A 66 -10.29 1.51 1.70
C ILE A 66 -9.76 2.32 0.51
N LYS A 67 -8.48 2.17 0.15
CA LYS A 67 -7.89 2.83 -1.03
C LYS A 67 -8.65 2.47 -2.31
N THR A 68 -8.98 1.19 -2.53
CA THR A 68 -9.70 0.75 -3.74
C THR A 68 -11.12 1.32 -3.80
N ILE A 69 -11.84 1.35 -2.67
CA ILE A 69 -13.17 1.99 -2.60
C ILE A 69 -13.05 3.48 -2.94
N LEU A 70 -12.09 4.18 -2.34
CA LEU A 70 -11.87 5.60 -2.60
C LEU A 70 -11.47 5.86 -4.05
N GLN A 71 -10.65 5.00 -4.66
CA GLN A 71 -10.29 5.12 -6.07
C GLN A 71 -11.50 4.95 -6.98
N ILE A 72 -12.32 3.93 -6.74
CA ILE A 72 -13.54 3.68 -7.52
C ILE A 72 -14.49 4.88 -7.43
N ILE A 73 -14.78 5.36 -6.22
CA ILE A 73 -15.72 6.47 -5.99
C ILE A 73 -15.15 7.81 -6.49
N HIS A 74 -13.86 8.04 -6.27
CA HIS A 74 -13.26 9.35 -6.51
C HIS A 74 -12.78 9.55 -7.94
N VAL A 75 -12.19 8.52 -8.55
CA VAL A 75 -11.51 8.61 -9.84
C VAL A 75 -12.29 7.82 -10.89
N THR A 76 -12.49 6.52 -10.68
CA THR A 76 -12.88 5.60 -11.75
C THR A 76 -14.33 5.79 -12.22
N ILE A 77 -15.29 5.90 -11.29
CA ILE A 77 -16.70 6.13 -11.64
C ILE A 77 -16.86 7.50 -12.34
N PRO A 78 -16.37 8.62 -11.79
CA PRO A 78 -16.45 9.92 -12.48
C PRO A 78 -15.81 9.90 -13.87
N ALA A 79 -14.66 9.24 -14.03
CA ALA A 79 -13.97 9.10 -15.31
C ALA A 79 -14.81 8.33 -16.34
N LEU A 80 -15.43 7.22 -15.94
CA LEU A 80 -16.36 6.48 -16.80
C LEU A 80 -17.62 7.30 -17.13
N MET A 81 -18.22 8.00 -16.15
CA MET A 81 -19.39 8.84 -16.40
C MET A 81 -19.10 9.96 -17.41
N LYS A 82 -17.90 10.53 -17.36
CA LYS A 82 -17.42 11.50 -18.34
C LYS A 82 -17.24 10.85 -19.72
N ASP A 83 -16.58 9.71 -19.79
CA ASP A 83 -16.27 9.02 -21.04
C ASP A 83 -17.55 8.56 -21.78
N PHE A 84 -18.60 8.17 -21.04
CA PHE A 84 -19.92 7.85 -21.59
C PHE A 84 -20.83 9.06 -21.80
N GLN A 85 -20.30 10.28 -21.66
CA GLN A 85 -21.04 11.55 -21.81
C GLN A 85 -22.29 11.65 -20.91
N ILE A 86 -22.32 10.92 -19.79
CA ILE A 86 -23.41 10.96 -18.81
C ILE A 86 -23.35 12.27 -18.01
N ILE A 87 -22.15 12.73 -17.69
CA ILE A 87 -21.89 14.02 -17.06
C ILE A 87 -20.86 14.76 -17.90
N THR A 88 -21.24 15.93 -18.41
CA THR A 88 -20.37 16.78 -19.23
C THR A 88 -19.61 17.81 -18.41
N ASP A 89 -20.23 18.31 -17.34
CA ASP A 89 -19.67 19.38 -16.51
C ASP A 89 -19.37 18.89 -15.09
N PHE A 90 -18.10 19.00 -14.70
CA PHE A 90 -17.64 18.70 -13.35
C PHE A 90 -17.30 20.01 -12.64
N GLN A 91 -17.97 20.26 -11.53
CA GLN A 91 -17.70 21.44 -10.71
C GLN A 91 -16.70 21.11 -9.62
N GLU A 92 -15.74 22.00 -9.44
CA GLU A 92 -14.84 21.95 -8.31
C GLU A 92 -15.60 22.29 -7.02
N THR A 93 -15.63 21.35 -6.08
CA THR A 93 -16.28 21.52 -4.78
C THR A 93 -15.31 21.20 -3.66
N SER A 94 -15.49 21.83 -2.49
CA SER A 94 -14.70 21.53 -1.28
C SER A 94 -14.76 20.06 -0.91
N PHE A 95 -15.90 19.40 -1.18
CA PHE A 95 -16.06 17.96 -0.97
C PHE A 95 -15.19 17.12 -1.92
N SER A 96 -15.04 17.52 -3.18
CA SER A 96 -14.14 16.85 -4.13
C SER A 96 -12.67 16.99 -3.71
N ARG A 97 -12.25 18.18 -3.27
CA ARG A 97 -10.90 18.42 -2.73
C ARG A 97 -10.63 17.55 -1.50
N PHE A 98 -11.58 17.48 -0.58
CA PHE A 98 -11.48 16.65 0.62
C PHE A 98 -11.40 15.15 0.29
N ARG A 99 -12.21 14.67 -0.67
CA ARG A 99 -12.11 13.29 -1.16
C ARG A 99 -10.74 12.98 -1.76
N ALA A 100 -10.19 13.89 -2.57
CA ALA A 100 -8.86 13.74 -3.15
C ALA A 100 -7.79 13.64 -2.05
N TYR A 101 -7.90 14.47 -1.01
CA TYR A 101 -7.03 14.42 0.16
C TYR A 101 -7.08 13.08 0.91
N ILE A 102 -8.28 12.56 1.20
CA ILE A 102 -8.42 11.25 1.86
C ILE A 102 -7.82 10.15 0.98
N PHE A 103 -8.13 10.16 -0.32
CA PHE A 103 -7.60 9.18 -1.25
C PHE A 103 -6.07 9.18 -1.29
N LEU A 104 -5.46 10.36 -1.45
CA LEU A 104 -4.01 10.52 -1.46
C LEU A 104 -3.38 10.09 -0.12
N SER A 105 -4.04 10.41 1.00
CA SER A 105 -3.60 9.98 2.33
C SER A 105 -3.64 8.47 2.49
N MET A 106 -4.65 7.80 1.96
CA MET A 106 -4.74 6.34 1.99
C MET A 106 -3.67 5.65 1.13
N VAL A 107 -3.27 6.28 0.01
CA VAL A 107 -2.09 5.84 -0.74
C VAL A 107 -0.83 5.93 0.14
N GLY A 108 -0.62 7.06 0.82
CA GLY A 108 0.49 7.23 1.77
C GLY A 108 0.47 6.18 2.90
N VAL A 109 -0.69 5.97 3.54
CA VAL A 109 -0.87 4.97 4.60
C VAL A 109 -0.45 3.58 4.13
N LEU A 110 -0.71 3.21 2.87
CA LEU A 110 -0.28 1.92 2.34
C LEU A 110 1.25 1.78 2.31
N TYR A 111 1.98 2.77 1.80
CA TYR A 111 3.44 2.76 1.77
C TYR A 111 4.06 2.78 3.18
N TRP A 112 3.50 3.58 4.07
CA TRP A 112 3.93 3.62 5.45
C TRP A 112 3.63 2.31 6.21
N SER A 113 2.60 1.56 5.81
CA SER A 113 2.32 0.23 6.38
C SER A 113 3.41 -0.77 6.02
N TYR A 114 3.95 -0.71 4.80
CA TYR A 114 5.12 -1.51 4.42
C TYR A 114 6.38 -1.09 5.19
N SER A 115 6.53 0.20 5.46
CA SER A 115 7.62 0.71 6.33
C SER A 115 7.50 0.18 7.75
N LEU A 116 6.28 0.09 8.27
CA LEU A 116 6.02 -0.47 9.59
C LEU A 116 6.32 -1.98 9.66
N VAL A 117 6.04 -2.73 8.57
CA VAL A 117 6.46 -4.14 8.44
C VAL A 117 7.99 -4.26 8.44
N ALA A 118 8.70 -3.39 7.71
CA ALA A 118 10.16 -3.35 7.71
C ALA A 118 10.71 -3.00 9.09
N PHE A 119 10.11 -2.04 9.80
CA PHE A 119 10.46 -1.67 11.17
C PHE A 119 10.29 -2.84 12.15
N PHE A 120 9.18 -3.58 12.07
CA PHE A 120 8.99 -4.77 12.89
C PHE A 120 10.09 -5.81 12.66
N ARG A 121 10.46 -6.05 11.40
CA ARG A 121 11.54 -6.98 11.04
C ARG A 121 12.89 -6.49 11.57
N PHE A 122 13.17 -5.20 11.41
CA PHE A 122 14.38 -4.55 11.91
C PHE A 122 14.50 -4.68 13.43
N THR A 123 13.45 -4.34 14.17
CA THR A 123 13.47 -4.44 15.63
C THR A 123 13.63 -5.88 16.12
N ARG A 124 13.03 -6.85 15.43
CA ARG A 124 13.18 -8.27 15.76
C ARG A 124 14.63 -8.77 15.59
N VAL A 125 15.32 -8.37 14.51
CA VAL A 125 16.68 -8.85 14.20
C VAL A 125 17.73 -8.07 14.99
N ILE A 126 17.67 -6.74 14.98
CA ILE A 126 18.69 -5.88 15.60
C ILE A 126 18.50 -5.78 17.12
N TYR A 127 17.25 -5.69 17.59
CA TYR A 127 16.92 -5.50 19.01
C TYR A 127 16.23 -6.74 19.60
N SER A 128 16.80 -7.92 19.36
CA SER A 128 16.24 -9.21 19.80
C SER A 128 15.96 -9.27 21.32
N THR A 129 16.77 -8.56 22.12
CA THR A 129 16.67 -8.49 23.59
C THR A 129 15.58 -7.53 24.10
N LYS A 130 15.09 -6.58 23.28
CA LYS A 130 14.12 -5.56 23.71
C LYS A 130 12.69 -6.06 23.48
N LEU A 131 12.18 -6.87 24.42
CA LEU A 131 10.86 -7.50 24.34
C LEU A 131 9.68 -6.52 24.18
N TRP A 132 9.79 -5.29 24.69
CA TRP A 132 8.71 -4.30 24.59
C TRP A 132 8.39 -3.91 23.13
N LEU A 133 9.40 -3.87 22.24
CA LEU A 133 9.25 -3.61 20.81
C LEU A 133 8.57 -4.77 20.05
N ARG A 134 8.32 -5.90 20.73
CA ARG A 134 7.69 -7.11 20.19
C ARG A 134 6.30 -7.37 20.80
N ARG A 135 5.76 -6.43 21.59
CA ARG A 135 4.40 -6.54 22.13
C ARG A 135 3.39 -6.14 21.05
N SER A 136 2.40 -7.00 20.78
CA SER A 136 1.33 -6.72 19.81
C SER A 136 0.53 -5.46 20.16
N SER A 137 0.29 -5.21 21.45
CA SER A 137 -0.39 -4.01 21.94
C SER A 137 0.33 -2.72 21.53
N PHE A 138 1.66 -2.72 21.47
CA PHE A 138 2.42 -1.54 21.03
C PHE A 138 2.15 -1.21 19.55
N TYR A 139 2.03 -2.22 18.69
CA TYR A 139 1.70 -1.99 17.27
C TYR A 139 0.26 -1.52 17.10
N VAL A 140 -0.69 -2.17 17.76
CA VAL A 140 -2.12 -1.88 17.62
C VAL A 140 -2.49 -0.51 18.18
N TYR A 141 -2.00 -0.16 19.37
CA TYR A 141 -2.45 1.04 20.07
C TYR A 141 -1.55 2.26 19.84
N VAL A 142 -0.30 2.06 19.41
CA VAL A 142 0.65 3.17 19.22
C VAL A 142 1.04 3.29 17.76
N LEU A 143 1.76 2.31 17.21
CA LEU A 143 2.42 2.50 15.92
C LEU A 143 1.44 2.65 14.75
N ILE A 144 0.38 1.83 14.66
CA ILE A 144 -0.61 1.92 13.58
C ILE A 144 -1.36 3.26 13.66
N PRO A 145 -1.97 3.67 14.80
CA PRO A 145 -2.61 4.98 14.90
C PRO A 145 -1.67 6.16 14.60
N CYS A 146 -0.45 6.14 15.15
CA CYS A 146 0.55 7.17 14.89
C CYS A 146 0.91 7.25 13.40
N GLN A 147 0.99 6.12 12.69
CA GLN A 147 1.24 6.09 11.26
C GLN A 147 0.13 6.80 10.47
N TYR A 148 -1.14 6.52 10.78
CA TYR A 148 -2.27 7.20 10.15
C TYR A 148 -2.21 8.70 10.43
N ILE A 149 -2.13 9.08 11.70
CA ILE A 149 -2.06 10.49 12.12
C ILE A 149 -0.91 11.21 11.40
N PHE A 150 0.27 10.60 11.36
CA PHE A 150 1.44 11.15 10.68
C PHE A 150 1.18 11.40 9.19
N VAL A 151 0.63 10.43 8.46
CA VAL A 151 0.38 10.58 7.02
C VAL A 151 -0.66 11.66 6.74
N PHE A 152 -1.78 11.65 7.45
CA PHE A 152 -2.83 12.67 7.28
C PHE A 152 -2.28 14.07 7.60
N ILE A 153 -1.62 14.25 8.75
CA ILE A 153 -1.03 15.55 9.10
C ILE A 153 0.02 16.00 8.08
N SER A 154 0.88 15.09 7.62
CA SER A 154 1.95 15.42 6.66
C SER A 154 1.41 15.84 5.29
N LEU A 155 0.24 15.35 4.87
CA LEU A 155 -0.38 15.73 3.60
C LEU A 155 -1.38 16.89 3.72
N LEU A 156 -1.77 17.27 4.94
CA LEU A 156 -2.68 18.38 5.19
C LEU A 156 -2.24 19.72 4.54
N PRO A 157 -0.94 20.06 4.47
CA PRO A 157 -0.47 21.23 3.74
C PRO A 157 -0.92 21.30 2.27
N LEU A 158 -1.07 20.15 1.59
CA LEU A 158 -1.53 20.14 0.19
C LEU A 158 -2.99 20.61 0.06
N LEU A 159 -3.81 20.38 1.08
CA LEU A 159 -5.21 20.79 1.12
C LEU A 159 -5.34 22.25 1.58
N VAL A 160 -4.67 22.63 2.67
CA VAL A 160 -4.92 23.90 3.37
C VAL A 160 -3.96 25.02 2.96
N ILE A 161 -2.67 24.71 2.78
CA ILE A 161 -1.62 25.73 2.57
C ILE A 161 -1.38 25.94 1.08
N PHE A 162 -1.11 24.86 0.35
CA PHE A 162 -0.79 24.94 -1.07
C PHE A 162 -2.03 25.02 -1.96
N ASN A 163 -3.19 24.61 -1.44
CA ASN A 163 -4.45 24.52 -2.20
C ASN A 163 -4.28 23.77 -3.54
N SER A 164 -3.42 22.76 -3.56
CA SER A 164 -2.98 22.03 -4.77
C SER A 164 -3.93 20.93 -5.19
N LEU A 165 -4.91 20.61 -4.35
CA LEU A 165 -5.95 19.63 -4.66
C LEU A 165 -7.11 20.35 -5.33
N HIS A 166 -7.06 20.44 -6.65
CA HIS A 166 -8.08 21.12 -7.45
C HIS A 166 -8.53 20.23 -8.63
N LEU A 167 -9.59 20.63 -9.32
CA LEU A 167 -10.09 19.89 -10.47
C LEU A 167 -9.00 19.82 -11.56
N ILE A 168 -8.58 18.61 -11.92
CA ILE A 168 -7.52 18.43 -12.92
C ILE A 168 -8.08 18.82 -14.30
N PRO A 169 -7.34 19.58 -15.13
CA PRO A 169 -7.78 19.92 -16.47
C PRO A 169 -8.12 18.67 -17.29
N ASN A 170 -9.30 18.65 -17.91
CA ASN A 170 -9.80 17.52 -18.68
C ASN A 170 -10.05 16.23 -17.89
N GLU A 171 -10.11 16.28 -16.56
CA GLU A 171 -10.42 15.13 -15.71
C GLU A 171 -11.62 15.45 -14.79
N PRO A 172 -12.46 14.46 -14.46
CA PRO A 172 -13.68 14.68 -13.68
C PRO A 172 -13.49 14.60 -12.16
N TYR A 173 -12.26 14.72 -11.66
CA TYR A 173 -11.94 14.59 -10.24
C TYR A 173 -10.86 15.60 -9.82
N CYS A 174 -10.81 15.87 -8.53
CA CYS A 174 -9.75 16.70 -7.95
C CYS A 174 -8.48 15.87 -7.75
N GLY A 175 -7.33 16.50 -7.94
CA GLY A 175 -6.03 15.88 -7.70
C GLY A 175 -4.92 16.91 -7.74
N ILE A 176 -3.68 16.45 -7.78
CA ILE A 176 -2.51 17.32 -7.96
C ILE A 176 -2.21 17.38 -9.45
N SER A 177 -2.14 18.60 -9.98
CA SER A 177 -1.74 18.82 -11.37
C SER A 177 -0.25 18.50 -11.58
N PHE A 178 0.11 17.77 -12.64
CA PHE A 178 1.51 17.40 -12.90
C PHE A 178 2.39 18.61 -13.23
N THR A 179 1.80 19.72 -13.69
CA THR A 179 2.51 20.98 -13.90
C THR A 179 2.96 21.63 -12.58
N GLU A 180 2.33 21.29 -11.45
CA GLU A 180 2.77 21.77 -10.14
C GLU A 180 3.90 20.89 -9.59
N ILE A 181 5.12 21.11 -10.11
CA ILE A 181 6.30 20.30 -9.78
C ILE A 181 6.55 20.24 -8.28
N TYR A 182 6.47 21.39 -7.59
CA TYR A 182 6.74 21.47 -6.15
C TYR A 182 5.79 20.61 -5.32
N THR A 183 4.49 20.67 -5.62
CA THR A 183 3.43 20.03 -4.83
C THR A 183 3.39 18.53 -5.14
N THR A 184 3.64 18.16 -6.39
CA THR A 184 3.80 16.75 -6.80
C THR A 184 5.06 16.13 -6.22
N PHE A 185 6.17 16.86 -6.18
CA PHE A 185 7.41 16.42 -5.55
C PHE A 185 7.24 16.24 -4.03
N TYR A 186 6.60 17.21 -3.37
CA TYR A 186 6.25 17.10 -1.95
C TYR A 186 5.40 15.85 -1.66
N ALA A 187 4.32 15.65 -2.42
CA ALA A 187 3.46 14.48 -2.27
C ALA A 187 4.23 13.17 -2.52
N SER A 188 5.13 13.14 -3.51
CA SER A 188 5.97 11.99 -3.81
C SER A 188 6.95 11.68 -2.68
N ILE A 189 7.57 12.70 -2.08
CA ILE A 189 8.46 12.51 -0.93
C ILE A 189 7.71 11.83 0.22
N ILE A 190 6.57 12.41 0.62
CA ILE A 190 5.82 11.94 1.79
C ILE A 190 5.21 10.55 1.57
N ASN A 191 4.66 10.30 0.37
CA ASN A 191 3.93 9.07 0.09
C ASN A 191 4.83 7.91 -0.34
N SER A 192 5.92 8.13 -1.08
CA SER A 192 6.71 7.04 -1.65
C SER A 192 8.19 7.11 -1.31
N MET A 193 8.89 8.24 -1.56
CA MET A 193 10.35 8.26 -1.44
C MET A 193 10.83 8.09 0.00
N LEU A 194 10.20 8.77 0.97
CA LEU A 194 10.54 8.67 2.38
C LEU A 194 10.28 7.25 2.94
N PRO A 195 9.09 6.64 2.81
CA PRO A 195 8.86 5.27 3.27
C PRO A 195 9.78 4.26 2.57
N LEU A 196 10.00 4.38 1.25
CA LEU A 196 10.94 3.48 0.54
C LEU A 196 12.39 3.63 1.03
N SER A 197 12.82 4.85 1.37
CA SER A 197 14.15 5.10 1.94
C SER A 197 14.29 4.46 3.33
N ILE A 198 13.28 4.60 4.19
CA ILE A 198 13.24 3.97 5.52
C ILE A 198 13.31 2.45 5.39
N ILE A 199 12.50 1.88 4.50
CA ILE A 199 12.51 0.44 4.19
C ILE A 199 13.91 -0.01 3.76
N SER A 200 14.54 0.72 2.85
CA SER A 200 15.88 0.41 2.34
C SER A 200 16.94 0.45 3.43
N ILE A 201 16.93 1.49 4.28
CA ILE A 201 17.85 1.62 5.42
C ILE A 201 17.69 0.44 6.39
N PHE A 202 16.46 0.11 6.77
CA PHE A 202 16.21 -1.03 7.66
C PHE A 202 16.73 -2.34 7.08
N TYR A 203 16.53 -2.58 5.79
CA TYR A 203 17.03 -3.82 5.16
C TYR A 203 18.54 -3.86 4.99
N VAL A 204 19.20 -2.73 4.70
CA VAL A 204 20.67 -2.65 4.70
C VAL A 204 21.22 -3.00 6.09
N CYS A 205 20.61 -2.48 7.16
CA CYS A 205 21.00 -2.79 8.53
C CYS A 205 20.79 -4.28 8.88
N ILE A 206 19.64 -4.86 8.53
CA ILE A 206 19.35 -6.28 8.72
C ILE A 206 20.39 -7.14 7.98
N PHE A 207 20.66 -6.81 6.71
CA PHE A 207 21.61 -7.55 5.89
C PHE A 207 23.03 -7.52 6.46
N ARG A 208 23.50 -6.35 6.92
CA ARG A 208 24.81 -6.23 7.58
C ARG A 208 24.87 -7.11 8.83
N LYS A 209 23.85 -7.04 9.69
CA LYS A 209 23.83 -7.82 10.93
C LYS A 209 23.84 -9.33 10.66
N MET A 210 23.05 -9.79 9.69
CA MET A 210 23.02 -11.21 9.34
C MET A 210 24.35 -11.70 8.79
N ARG A 211 25.06 -10.88 8.00
CA ARG A 211 26.39 -11.23 7.49
C ARG A 211 27.43 -11.38 8.60
N GLU A 212 27.37 -10.55 9.63
CA GLU A 212 28.23 -10.67 10.81
C GLU A 212 27.96 -11.96 11.59
N THR A 213 26.69 -12.32 11.79
CA THR A 213 26.33 -13.50 12.56
C THR A 213 26.55 -14.82 11.80
N ALA A 214 26.36 -14.84 10.48
CA ALA A 214 26.55 -16.03 9.63
C ALA A 214 27.99 -16.60 9.65
N ALA A 215 28.97 -15.83 10.12
CA ALA A 215 30.33 -16.31 10.33
C ALA A 215 30.44 -17.34 11.49
N ILE A 216 29.42 -17.42 12.35
CA ILE A 216 29.38 -18.32 13.52
C ILE A 216 28.58 -19.58 13.15
N ARG A 217 29.29 -20.68 12.89
CA ARG A 217 28.85 -21.94 12.25
C ARG A 217 27.63 -22.68 12.86
N GLN A 218 27.15 -22.30 14.04
CA GLN A 218 26.07 -22.99 14.76
C GLN A 218 24.64 -22.50 14.43
N GLU A 219 24.48 -21.45 13.62
CA GLU A 219 23.16 -20.86 13.30
C GLU A 219 22.61 -21.14 11.87
N GLN A 220 23.17 -22.12 11.15
CA GLN A 220 22.82 -22.37 9.73
C GLN A 220 21.33 -22.68 9.46
N GLU A 221 20.59 -23.25 10.42
CA GLU A 221 19.14 -23.47 10.29
C GLU A 221 18.31 -22.20 10.51
N LEU A 222 18.76 -21.29 11.38
CA LEU A 222 18.16 -19.96 11.58
C LEU A 222 18.41 -19.08 10.35
N ASP A 223 19.60 -19.16 9.76
CA ASP A 223 19.98 -18.46 8.53
C ASP A 223 19.07 -18.79 7.35
N ARG A 224 18.63 -20.05 7.21
CA ARG A 224 17.73 -20.45 6.11
C ARG A 224 16.35 -19.80 6.23
N ARG A 225 15.83 -19.67 7.45
CA ARG A 225 14.55 -19.00 7.71
C ARG A 225 14.67 -17.52 7.39
N ASP A 226 15.74 -16.88 7.83
CA ASP A 226 15.91 -15.44 7.67
C ASP A 226 16.27 -15.06 6.23
N TYR A 227 17.01 -15.91 5.49
CA TYR A 227 17.23 -15.77 4.06
C TYR A 227 15.91 -15.81 3.25
N ILE A 228 14.99 -16.73 3.59
CA ILE A 228 13.66 -16.77 2.96
C ILE A 228 12.91 -15.47 3.21
N VAL A 229 13.02 -14.90 4.42
CA VAL A 229 12.39 -13.63 4.75
C VAL A 229 13.05 -12.50 3.93
N ILE A 230 14.38 -12.41 3.84
CA ILE A 230 15.10 -11.43 3.00
C ILE A 230 14.69 -11.53 1.53
N ARG A 231 14.66 -12.73 0.96
CA ARG A 231 14.28 -12.91 -0.45
C ARG A 231 12.89 -12.35 -0.72
N ARG A 232 11.95 -12.55 0.21
CA ARG A 232 10.59 -12.00 0.10
C ARG A 232 10.54 -10.49 0.32
N MET A 233 11.38 -9.96 1.20
CA MET A 233 11.57 -8.52 1.37
C MET A 233 12.02 -7.89 0.05
N LEU A 234 13.03 -8.48 -0.61
CA LEU A 234 13.52 -8.03 -1.92
C LEU A 234 12.43 -8.10 -2.98
N TYR A 235 11.61 -9.16 -3.00
CA TYR A 235 10.45 -9.21 -3.89
C TYR A 235 9.46 -8.08 -3.60
N THR A 236 9.14 -7.77 -2.34
CA THR A 236 8.24 -6.65 -2.02
C THR A 236 8.80 -5.31 -2.49
N ILE A 237 10.09 -5.03 -2.25
CA ILE A 237 10.75 -3.79 -2.70
C ILE A 237 10.79 -3.73 -4.22
N ALA A 238 11.19 -4.83 -4.88
CA ALA A 238 11.26 -4.90 -6.33
C ALA A 238 9.88 -4.68 -6.96
N THR A 239 8.84 -5.29 -6.39
CA THR A 239 7.46 -5.08 -6.83
C THR A 239 7.03 -3.62 -6.62
N LEU A 240 7.21 -3.04 -5.43
CA LEU A 240 6.89 -1.62 -5.18
C LEU A 240 7.64 -0.67 -6.11
N SER A 241 8.93 -0.94 -6.36
CA SER A 241 9.79 -0.11 -7.21
C SER A 241 9.38 -0.20 -8.67
N THR A 242 9.23 -1.42 -9.20
CA THR A 242 8.84 -1.66 -10.59
C THR A 242 7.47 -1.04 -10.89
N LEU A 243 6.57 -1.11 -9.92
CA LEU A 243 5.23 -0.52 -10.01
C LEU A 243 5.22 1.01 -9.91
N SER A 244 6.26 1.63 -9.36
CA SER A 244 6.42 3.09 -9.30
C SER A 244 7.08 3.67 -10.55
N ILE A 245 7.71 2.82 -11.40
CA ILE A 245 8.39 3.25 -12.62
C ILE A 245 7.42 3.90 -13.61
N PRO A 246 6.24 3.32 -13.96
CA PRO A 246 5.31 3.95 -14.89
C PRO A 246 4.89 5.35 -14.45
N TYR A 247 4.62 5.55 -13.16
CA TYR A 247 4.30 6.85 -12.59
C TYR A 247 5.44 7.85 -12.77
N THR A 248 6.67 7.43 -12.47
CA THR A 248 7.86 8.28 -12.61
C THR A 248 8.12 8.66 -14.06
N ILE A 249 8.00 7.71 -14.98
CA ILE A 249 8.15 7.95 -16.42
C ILE A 249 7.10 8.94 -16.90
N VAL A 250 5.84 8.72 -16.56
CA VAL A 250 4.71 9.60 -16.92
C VAL A 250 4.94 11.01 -16.39
N HIS A 251 5.39 11.14 -15.15
CA HIS A 251 5.69 12.43 -14.54
C HIS A 251 6.87 13.16 -15.21
N ILE A 252 7.93 12.44 -15.58
CA ILE A 252 9.05 13.02 -16.33
C ILE A 252 8.59 13.48 -17.71
N LEU A 253 7.78 12.67 -18.39
CA LEU A 253 7.24 13.00 -19.71
C LEU A 253 6.31 14.22 -19.65
N SER A 254 5.45 14.34 -18.64
CA SER A 254 4.57 15.51 -18.49
C SER A 254 5.35 16.79 -18.22
N ILE A 255 6.45 16.73 -17.45
CA ILE A 255 7.35 17.87 -17.25
C ILE A 255 8.03 18.27 -18.56
N ILE A 256 8.60 17.31 -19.30
CA ILE A 256 9.33 17.59 -20.55
C ILE A 256 8.40 18.17 -21.62
N THR A 257 7.21 17.59 -21.77
CA THR A 257 6.24 18.02 -22.78
C THR A 257 5.45 19.26 -22.36
N ASN A 258 5.47 19.62 -21.08
CA ASN A 258 4.59 20.62 -20.47
C ASN A 258 3.11 20.38 -20.81
N GLN A 259 2.72 19.12 -20.97
CA GLN A 259 1.36 18.71 -21.32
C GLN A 259 0.71 17.95 -20.16
N ASN A 260 -0.42 18.47 -19.69
CA ASN A 260 -1.33 17.76 -18.79
C ASN A 260 -2.34 16.94 -19.61
N GLY A 261 -1.83 16.00 -20.40
CA GLY A 261 -2.68 15.07 -21.15
C GLY A 261 -3.47 14.16 -20.20
N SER A 262 -4.78 14.01 -20.44
CA SER A 262 -5.67 13.07 -19.72
C SER A 262 -5.09 11.65 -19.66
N ILE A 263 -4.44 11.21 -20.74
CA ILE A 263 -3.81 9.90 -20.84
C ILE A 263 -2.77 9.62 -19.73
N PHE A 264 -2.02 10.64 -19.29
CA PHE A 264 -1.01 10.49 -18.25
C PHE A 264 -1.65 10.14 -16.91
N TYR A 265 -2.75 10.80 -16.56
CA TYR A 265 -3.50 10.50 -15.35
C TYR A 265 -4.15 9.12 -15.42
N ARG A 266 -4.77 8.78 -16.56
CA ARG A 266 -5.36 7.45 -16.76
C ARG A 266 -4.35 6.32 -16.61
N ILE A 267 -3.15 6.47 -17.19
CA ILE A 267 -2.05 5.50 -17.03
C ILE A 267 -1.62 5.41 -15.56
N GLN A 268 -1.49 6.53 -14.86
CA GLN A 268 -1.15 6.54 -13.43
C GLN A 268 -2.19 5.74 -12.61
N TRP A 269 -3.48 5.98 -12.82
CA TRP A 269 -4.54 5.33 -12.04
C TRP A 269 -4.68 3.86 -12.38
N PHE A 270 -4.58 3.51 -13.66
CA PHE A 270 -4.51 2.12 -14.11
C PHE A 270 -3.33 1.39 -13.47
N SER A 271 -2.14 2.00 -13.48
CA SER A 271 -0.96 1.45 -12.79
C SER A 271 -1.26 1.25 -11.31
N SER A 272 -1.84 2.24 -10.63
CA SER A 272 -2.25 2.17 -9.22
C SER A 272 -3.24 1.03 -8.93
N SER A 273 -4.19 0.75 -9.84
CA SER A 273 -5.12 -0.39 -9.73
C SER A 273 -4.38 -1.72 -9.85
N VAL A 274 -3.52 -1.85 -10.87
CA VAL A 274 -2.68 -3.06 -11.08
C VAL A 274 -1.81 -3.32 -9.85
N CYS A 275 -1.21 -2.28 -9.28
CA CYS A 275 -0.44 -2.37 -8.05
C CYS A 275 -1.26 -2.95 -6.91
N SER A 276 -2.43 -2.36 -6.63
CA SER A 276 -3.32 -2.81 -5.55
C SER A 276 -3.73 -4.27 -5.74
N CYS A 277 -4.09 -4.68 -6.95
CA CYS A 277 -4.45 -6.05 -7.25
C CYS A 277 -3.27 -7.02 -7.03
N LEU A 278 -2.10 -6.71 -7.57
CA LEU A 278 -0.89 -7.52 -7.39
C LEU A 278 -0.50 -7.64 -5.93
N PHE A 279 -0.58 -6.55 -5.15
CA PHE A 279 -0.32 -6.61 -3.71
C PHE A 279 -1.32 -7.51 -2.99
N SER A 280 -2.62 -7.36 -3.26
CA SER A 280 -3.66 -8.21 -2.67
C SER A 280 -3.44 -9.71 -2.96
N LEU A 281 -3.06 -10.05 -4.19
CA LEU A 281 -2.82 -11.43 -4.61
C LEU A 281 -1.50 -12.01 -4.07
N THR A 282 -0.45 -11.20 -3.98
CA THR A 282 0.88 -11.65 -3.53
C THR A 282 1.05 -11.64 -2.02
N LEU A 283 0.22 -10.90 -1.28
CA LEU A 283 0.33 -10.77 0.17
C LEU A 283 0.30 -12.13 0.91
N PRO A 284 -0.58 -13.09 0.58
CA PRO A 284 -0.55 -14.42 1.20
C PRO A 284 0.71 -15.22 0.86
N LEU A 285 1.31 -15.02 -0.32
CA LEU A 285 2.54 -15.70 -0.75
C LEU A 285 3.78 -15.12 -0.06
N ILE A 286 3.80 -13.80 0.12
CA ILE A 286 4.89 -13.08 0.77
C ILE A 286 4.86 -13.33 2.29
N ASN A 287 3.67 -13.28 2.92
CA ASN A 287 3.56 -13.54 4.35
C ASN A 287 3.30 -15.03 4.64
N THR A 288 4.35 -15.76 5.00
CA THR A 288 4.23 -17.18 5.43
C THR A 288 3.33 -17.36 6.62
N GLN A 289 3.25 -16.40 7.53
CA GLN A 289 2.36 -16.52 8.68
C GLN A 289 0.90 -16.49 8.22
N LEU A 290 0.55 -15.64 7.27
CA LEU A 290 -0.79 -15.63 6.67
C LEU A 290 -1.04 -16.94 5.90
N SER A 291 -0.11 -17.38 5.05
CA SER A 291 -0.26 -18.66 4.33
C SER A 291 -0.39 -19.85 5.29
N SER A 292 0.43 -19.92 6.34
CA SER A 292 0.35 -20.98 7.34
C SER A 292 -0.94 -20.89 8.14
N PHE A 293 -1.37 -19.68 8.51
CA PHE A 293 -2.61 -19.46 9.24
C PHE A 293 -3.84 -19.90 8.41
N LEU A 294 -3.83 -19.63 7.10
CA LEU A 294 -4.89 -20.05 6.20
C LEU A 294 -4.85 -21.57 5.91
N ARG A 295 -3.67 -22.15 5.69
CA ARG A 295 -3.50 -23.57 5.32
C ARG A 295 -3.54 -24.55 6.50
N SER A 296 -3.19 -24.12 7.71
CA SER A 296 -2.97 -25.07 8.81
C SER A 296 -4.29 -25.64 9.33
N ASN A 297 -4.65 -26.84 8.87
CA ASN A 297 -5.53 -27.75 9.61
C ASN A 297 -4.79 -28.42 10.79
N ARG A 298 -3.46 -28.29 10.83
CA ARG A 298 -2.65 -28.80 11.94
C ARG A 298 -2.67 -27.79 13.08
N LEU A 299 -3.21 -28.23 14.19
CA LEU A 299 -3.10 -27.58 15.49
C LEU A 299 -1.62 -27.26 15.75
N MET A 300 -1.16 -26.01 15.55
CA MET A 300 0.19 -25.62 15.99
C MET A 300 0.26 -25.88 17.50
N PRO A 301 1.16 -26.75 17.98
CA PRO A 301 1.26 -27.02 19.41
C PRO A 301 1.60 -25.70 20.11
N VAL A 302 0.86 -25.43 21.19
CA VAL A 302 1.24 -24.36 22.12
C VAL A 302 2.53 -24.84 22.77
N ASN A 303 3.68 -24.38 22.29
CA ASN A 303 4.92 -24.58 23.01
C ASN A 303 4.82 -23.79 24.32
N HIS A 304 4.42 -24.47 25.38
CA HIS A 304 4.63 -24.06 26.76
C HIS A 304 6.13 -24.19 27.07
N GLN A 305 6.94 -23.30 26.51
CA GLN A 305 8.29 -23.04 26.99
C GLN A 305 8.43 -21.52 27.09
N ALA A 306 8.05 -21.04 28.27
CA ALA A 306 8.51 -19.79 28.86
C ALA A 306 9.40 -20.17 30.04
#